data_AF-A0A379SF61-F1
#
_entry.id   AF-A0A379SF61-F1
#
_cell.length_a   1.000
_cell.length_b   1.000
_cell.length_c   1.000
_cell.angle_alpha   90.00
_cell.angle_beta   90.00
_cell.angle_gamma   90.00
#
_symmetry.space_group_name_H-M   'P 1'
#
loop_
_entity.id
_entity.type
_entity.pdbx_description
1 polymer ?
#
loop_
_entity_poly.entity_id
_entity_poly.type
_entity_poly.pdbx_seq_one_letter_code
_entity_poly.pdbx_strand_id
1 'polypeptide(L)' 'MACGEFSLIARYFDRVRSTRLDVETGIGDDCALLNIPEKQTLAISTDTLGGGQPLPP' A
#
# COMPACT_ATOMS: atom_id res chain seq x y z
N MET A 1 -1.03 -10.25 21.13
CA MET A 1 -1.28 -8.95 20.48
C MET A 1 -1.90 -9.25 19.14
N ALA A 2 -3.07 -8.71 18.84
CA ALA A 2 -3.74 -8.96 17.56
C ALA A 2 -2.77 -8.59 16.42
N CYS A 3 -2.59 -9.49 15.47
CA CYS A 3 -1.82 -9.21 14.26
C CYS A 3 -2.62 -8.17 13.48
N GLY A 4 -2.36 -6.89 13.75
CA GLY A 4 -3.05 -5.78 13.10
C GLY A 4 -2.78 -5.77 11.60
N GLU A 5 -3.59 -5.00 10.87
CA GLU A 5 -3.46 -4.82 9.43
C GLU A 5 -2.02 -4.55 8.98
N PHE A 6 -1.34 -3.61 9.64
CA PHE A 6 0.07 -3.29 9.40
C PHE A 6 1.01 -4.50 9.52
N SER A 7 0.74 -5.45 10.43
CA SER A 7 1.55 -6.66 10.59
C SER A 7 1.35 -7.66 9.45
N LEU A 8 0.13 -7.75 8.91
CA LEU A 8 -0.15 -8.56 7.72
C LEU A 8 0.45 -7.92 6.47
N ILE A 9 0.30 -6.60 6.33
CA ILE A 9 0.89 -5.84 5.24
C ILE A 9 2.41 -6.04 5.24
N ALA A 10 3.07 -5.83 6.38
CA ALA A 10 4.51 -6.03 6.50
C ALA A 10 4.94 -7.47 6.19
N ARG A 11 4.20 -8.48 6.67
CA ARG A 11 4.55 -9.89 6.45
C ARG A 11 4.48 -10.32 4.99
N TYR A 12 3.50 -9.82 4.24
CA TYR A 12 3.22 -10.31 2.88
C TYR A 12 3.63 -9.35 1.77
N PHE A 13 3.75 -8.06 2.04
CA PHE A 13 3.95 -7.02 1.03
C PHE A 13 5.30 -6.27 1.15
N ASP A 14 6.09 -6.49 2.22
CA ASP A 14 7.48 -5.97 2.37
C ASP A 14 8.53 -6.76 1.53
N ARG A 15 8.12 -7.47 0.48
CA ARG A 15 9.01 -8.33 -0.32
C ARG A 15 9.89 -7.56 -1.31
N VAL A 16 9.56 -6.31 -1.62
CA VAL A 16 10.33 -5.44 -2.52
C VAL A 16 10.97 -4.32 -1.71
N ARG A 17 12.19 -4.56 -1.22
CA ARG A 17 12.97 -3.61 -0.41
C ARG A 17 13.73 -2.56 -1.22
N SER A 18 13.43 -2.42 -2.51
CA SER A 18 14.05 -1.39 -3.35
C SER A 18 13.35 -0.06 -3.07
N THR A 19 13.87 0.69 -2.10
CA THR A 19 13.47 2.08 -1.86
C THR A 19 13.75 2.90 -3.12
N ARG A 20 12.71 3.43 -3.76
CA ARG A 20 12.91 4.41 -4.83
C ARG A 20 12.96 5.81 -4.23
N LEU A 21 13.84 6.65 -4.75
CA LEU A 21 14.09 8.01 -4.24
C LEU A 21 12.91 8.97 -4.46
N ASP A 22 11.98 8.62 -5.34
CA ASP A 22 10.79 9.40 -5.69
C ASP A 22 9.58 9.09 -4.80
N VAL A 23 9.64 8.09 -3.91
CA VAL A 23 8.54 7.73 -3.01
C VAL A 23 8.79 8.28 -1.61
N GLU A 24 7.90 9.15 -1.13
CA GLU A 24 7.99 9.82 0.17
C GLU A 24 7.40 8.98 1.30
N THR A 25 6.22 8.40 1.07
CA THR A 25 5.54 7.50 2.02
C THR A 25 5.26 6.16 1.37
N GLY A 26 5.73 5.09 2.02
CA GLY A 26 5.75 3.73 1.50
C GLY A 26 4.66 2.82 2.10
N ILE A 27 4.96 1.52 2.11
CA ILE A 27 4.05 0.44 2.48
C ILE A 27 3.42 0.67 3.86
N GLY A 28 2.09 0.59 3.93
CA GLY A 28 1.32 0.65 5.18
C GLY A 28 0.62 1.97 5.45
N ASP A 29 0.69 2.96 4.57
CA ASP A 29 -0.18 4.14 4.61
C ASP A 29 -1.38 3.99 3.66
N ASP A 30 -2.44 4.78 3.86
CA ASP A 30 -3.70 4.72 3.09
C ASP A 30 -3.51 5.06 1.59
N CYS A 31 -2.39 5.71 1.26
CA CYS A 31 -1.98 6.03 -0.10
C CYS A 31 -0.44 6.10 -0.21
N ALA A 32 0.08 5.88 -1.42
CA ALA A 32 1.49 6.12 -1.72
C ALA A 32 1.69 7.58 -2.14
N LEU A 33 2.71 8.24 -1.56
CA LEU A 33 3.10 9.61 -1.92
C LEU A 33 4.35 9.61 -2.79
N LEU A 34 4.28 10.26 -3.95
CA LEU A 34 5.40 10.41 -4.87
C LEU A 34 5.77 11.89 -5.01
N ASN A 35 7.06 12.18 -4.94
CA ASN A 35 7.62 13.48 -5.23
C ASN A 35 7.82 13.63 -6.73
N ILE A 36 7.08 14.56 -7.35
CA ILE A 36 7.24 14.90 -8.76
C ILE A 36 8.05 16.19 -8.90
N PRO A 37 8.78 16.39 -10.02
CA PRO A 37 9.38 17.67 -10.34
C PRO A 37 8.31 18.78 -10.28
N GLU A 38 8.71 20.01 -9.92
CA GLU A 38 7.84 21.19 -9.70
C GLU A 38 7.30 21.41 -8.27
N LYS A 39 7.90 20.79 -7.24
CA LYS A 39 7.51 20.97 -5.81
C LYS A 39 6.06 20.54 -5.52
N GLN A 40 5.61 19.47 -6.18
CA GLN A 40 4.28 18.90 -6.02
C GLN A 40 4.39 17.47 -5.50
N THR A 41 3.36 17.02 -4.77
CA THR A 41 3.25 15.66 -4.23
C THR A 41 2.05 14.98 -4.85
N LEU A 42 2.26 13.79 -5.42
CA LEU A 42 1.20 12.97 -6.01
C LEU A 42 0.82 11.86 -5.03
N ALA A 43 -0.44 11.84 -4.59
CA ALA A 43 -1.02 10.76 -3.80
C ALA A 43 -1.73 9.74 -4.70
N ILE A 44 -1.41 8.45 -4.55
CA ILE A 44 -2.01 7.36 -5.33
C ILE A 44 -2.63 6.34 -4.35
N SER A 45 -3.92 6.07 -4.53
CA SER A 45 -4.63 4.97 -3.84
C SER A 45 -5.35 4.10 -4.88
N THR A 46 -5.55 2.82 -4.56
CA THR A 46 -6.20 1.86 -5.47
C THR A 46 -7.08 0.92 -4.67
N ASP A 47 -8.39 1.12 -4.79
CA ASP A 47 -9.40 0.24 -4.20
C ASP A 47 -9.93 -0.74 -5.24
N THR A 48 -10.10 -2.00 -4.85
CA THR A 48 -10.81 -3.00 -5.66
C THR A 48 -12.08 -3.42 -4.94
N LEU A 49 -13.24 -3.09 -5.50
CA LEU A 49 -14.53 -3.53 -4.97
C LEU A 49 -14.86 -4.92 -5.54
N GLY A 50 -14.72 -5.96 -4.73
CA GLY A 50 -15.08 -7.33 -5.10
C GLY A 50 -16.56 -7.64 -4.86
N GLY A 51 -17.26 -8.16 -5.87
CA GLY A 51 -18.59 -8.77 -5.69
C GLY A 51 -18.47 -10.06 -4.87
N GLY A 52 -19.26 -10.18 -3.81
CA GLY A 52 -19.21 -11.32 -2.88
C GLY A 52 -19.37 -12.66 -3.61
N GLN A 53 -18.35 -13.49 -3.55
CA GLN A 53 -18.41 -14.85 -4.06
C GLN A 53 -18.96 -15.75 -2.95
N PRO A 54 -20.04 -16.52 -3.19
CA PRO A 54 -20.46 -17.54 -2.25
C PRO A 54 -19.32 -18.54 -2.07
N LEU A 55 -18.87 -18.74 -0.83
CA LEU A 55 -17.96 -19.84 -0.53
C LEU A 55 -18.66 -21.16 -0.90
N PRO A 56 -18.07 -22.01 -1.76
CA PRO A 56 -18.60 -23.35 -1.99
C PRO A 56 -18.36 -24.22 -0.74
N PRO A 57 -19.24 -25.21 -0.47
CA PRO A 57 -19.12 -26.13 0.66
C PRO A 57 -17.90 -27.06 0.56
#